data_AF-A0A7C5DWW2-F1
#
_entry.id   AF-A0A7C5DWW2-F1
#
_cell.length_a   1.000
_cell.length_b   1.000
_cell.length_c   1.000
_cell.angle_alpha   90.00
_cell.angle_beta   90.00
_cell.angle_gamma   90.00
#
_symmetry.space_group_name_H-M   'P 1'
#
loop_
_entity.id
_entity.type
_entity.pdbx_description
1 polymer ?
#
loop_
_entity_poly.entity_id
_entity_poly.type
_entity_poly.pdbx_seq_one_letter_code
_entity_poly.pdbx_strand_id
1 'polypeptide(L)'
;MKKYPLTTFFIIAACLTGSFFANNAVAYTEPVPLSKYLYYARKSADWTWEHYDERIASWRENFDPENVFGYRPPGGLLEMAVIYAYLYQTESRPEQAQRARKVLLTYDEFTKAYPQWAVEKRPDYDDKPPVLPDFFSAMKYIRAYVLLKDLGVLSSQEKKRIETNIAESMAYLLRSQEWGPMNRAALRAESLAWAVKALPQHPDADKWRMQCRALGDDNWGNWEIEDASLYNAVWLYALCGYAYTQNRMEDLFKTPEMYYYAQYYLQLFCPAGMIPDFGDAQWRSNWNRFLVFF
;
A
#
# COMPACT_ATOMS: atom_id res chain seq x y z
N MET A 1 -27.88 -30.80 -64.69
CA MET A 1 -26.92 -29.87 -65.32
C MET A 1 -25.55 -30.04 -64.66
N LYS A 2 -24.49 -30.01 -65.48
CA LYS A 2 -23.03 -30.05 -65.19
C LYS A 2 -22.56 -30.23 -63.72
N LYS A 3 -22.07 -31.44 -63.41
CA LYS A 3 -20.86 -31.65 -62.58
C LYS A 3 -19.63 -31.53 -63.50
N TYR A 4 -18.52 -30.96 -63.04
CA TYR A 4 -17.15 -31.11 -63.62
C TYR A 4 -16.09 -30.78 -62.53
N PRO A 5 -14.80 -31.21 -62.66
CA PRO A 5 -14.18 -32.00 -61.59
C PRO A 5 -12.82 -31.47 -61.06
N LEU A 6 -12.24 -32.18 -60.09
CA LEU A 6 -10.82 -32.04 -59.72
C LEU A 6 -9.90 -32.75 -60.74
N THR A 7 -8.97 -31.99 -61.34
CA THR A 7 -7.69 -32.37 -62.00
C THR A 7 -6.97 -31.08 -62.47
N THR A 8 -5.65 -30.94 -62.69
CA THR A 8 -4.44 -31.72 -62.29
C THR A 8 -3.18 -30.87 -62.53
N PHE A 9 -2.41 -30.53 -61.48
CA PHE A 9 -1.02 -29.99 -61.52
C PHE A 9 -0.83 -28.60 -62.24
N PHE A 10 0.29 -27.86 -62.18
CA PHE A 10 1.67 -28.09 -61.67
C PHE A 10 2.25 -26.82 -60.98
N ILE A 11 3.36 -27.03 -60.27
CA ILE A 11 4.23 -26.08 -59.54
C ILE A 11 4.60 -24.80 -60.31
N ILE A 12 4.52 -23.64 -59.64
CA ILE A 12 5.55 -22.59 -59.71
C ILE A 12 5.98 -22.26 -58.27
N ALA A 13 7.28 -22.31 -58.02
CA ALA A 13 7.89 -21.99 -56.73
C ALA A 13 8.42 -20.55 -56.69
N ALA A 14 8.74 -20.09 -55.48
CA ALA A 14 9.48 -18.86 -55.14
C ALA A 14 8.81 -17.51 -55.48
N CYS A 15 8.28 -16.84 -54.45
CA CYS A 15 8.53 -15.43 -54.13
C CYS A 15 7.72 -14.92 -52.90
N LEU A 16 7.71 -15.67 -51.78
CA LEU A 16 7.16 -15.19 -50.49
C LEU A 16 8.04 -15.62 -49.29
N THR A 17 9.35 -15.38 -49.38
CA THR A 17 10.27 -15.39 -48.23
C THR A 17 10.69 -13.96 -47.91
N GLY A 18 9.72 -13.16 -47.45
CA GLY A 18 9.85 -11.74 -47.14
C GLY A 18 9.38 -11.42 -45.73
N SER A 19 10.18 -11.80 -44.74
CA SER A 19 10.31 -11.18 -43.42
C SER A 19 9.06 -10.55 -42.77
N PHE A 20 8.13 -11.38 -42.31
CA PHE A 20 7.14 -10.99 -41.28
C PHE A 20 7.15 -11.92 -40.05
N PHE A 21 8.32 -12.49 -39.73
CA PHE A 21 8.63 -12.86 -38.35
C PHE A 21 9.19 -11.62 -37.64
N ALA A 22 8.29 -10.71 -37.27
CA ALA A 22 8.57 -9.78 -36.18
C ALA A 22 8.66 -10.62 -34.90
N ASN A 23 9.87 -11.12 -34.61
CA ASN A 23 10.20 -11.66 -33.30
C ASN A 23 10.04 -10.52 -32.29
N ASN A 24 8.84 -10.42 -31.72
CA ASN A 24 8.62 -9.82 -30.42
C ASN A 24 9.28 -10.72 -29.39
N ALA A 25 10.61 -10.75 -29.42
CA ALA A 25 11.43 -11.17 -28.31
C ALA A 25 11.18 -10.15 -27.22
N VAL A 26 10.15 -10.42 -26.40
CA VAL A 26 10.05 -9.84 -25.06
C VAL A 26 11.38 -10.14 -24.42
N ALA A 27 12.20 -9.11 -24.25
CA ALA A 27 13.52 -9.28 -23.69
C ALA A 27 13.33 -9.87 -22.29
N TYR A 28 13.74 -11.12 -22.10
CA TYR A 28 13.80 -11.76 -20.79
C TYR A 28 14.89 -11.03 -19.99
N THR A 29 14.51 -9.90 -19.41
CA THR A 29 15.28 -9.23 -18.39
C THR A 29 15.38 -10.17 -17.20
N GLU A 30 16.60 -10.42 -16.71
CA GLU A 30 16.78 -11.19 -15.48
C GLU A 30 15.92 -10.60 -14.34
N PRO A 31 15.27 -11.44 -13.52
CA PRO A 31 14.49 -10.96 -12.38
C PRO A 31 15.32 -10.03 -11.49
N VAL A 32 14.75 -8.89 -11.07
CA VAL A 32 15.45 -7.94 -10.21
C VAL A 32 15.77 -8.63 -8.88
N PRO A 33 17.05 -8.81 -8.50
CA PRO A 33 17.38 -9.49 -7.26
C PRO A 33 16.89 -8.69 -6.05
N LEU A 34 16.40 -9.39 -5.01
CA LEU A 34 15.91 -8.78 -3.77
C LEU A 34 16.92 -7.78 -3.17
N SER A 35 18.22 -8.04 -3.30
CA SER A 35 19.29 -7.12 -2.86
C SER A 35 19.26 -5.75 -3.56
N LYS A 36 18.90 -5.68 -4.86
CA LYS A 36 18.72 -4.41 -5.57
C LYS A 36 17.49 -3.65 -5.06
N TYR A 37 16.39 -4.36 -4.80
CA TYR A 37 15.18 -3.77 -4.21
C TYR A 37 15.44 -3.22 -2.80
N LEU A 38 16.10 -3.99 -1.93
CA LEU A 38 16.45 -3.55 -0.57
C LEU A 38 17.47 -2.40 -0.57
N TYR A 39 18.39 -2.37 -1.54
CA TYR A 39 19.27 -1.21 -1.76
C TYR A 39 18.49 0.05 -2.14
N TYR A 40 17.53 -0.07 -3.07
CA TYR A 40 16.66 1.04 -3.46
C TYR A 40 15.83 1.55 -2.28
N ALA A 41 15.12 0.66 -1.57
CA ALA A 41 14.31 0.99 -0.41
C ALA A 41 15.13 1.72 0.67
N ARG A 42 16.35 1.24 0.96
CA ARG A 42 17.28 1.95 1.84
C ARG A 42 17.59 3.35 1.33
N LYS A 43 17.97 3.50 0.06
CA LYS A 43 18.31 4.83 -0.50
C LYS A 43 17.15 5.81 -0.43
N SER A 44 15.90 5.35 -0.60
CA SER A 44 14.71 6.18 -0.36
C SER A 44 14.55 6.59 1.11
N ALA A 45 14.81 5.69 2.06
CA ALA A 45 14.74 5.99 3.49
C ALA A 45 15.90 6.88 3.98
N ASP A 46 17.12 6.65 3.49
CA ASP A 46 18.31 7.49 3.75
C ASP A 46 18.08 8.91 3.24
N TRP A 47 17.63 9.06 1.98
CA TRP A 47 17.31 10.38 1.42
C TRP A 47 16.20 11.09 2.23
N THR A 48 15.15 10.37 2.64
CA THR A 48 14.07 10.95 3.46
C THR A 48 14.57 11.38 4.85
N TRP A 49 15.57 10.69 5.40
CA TRP A 49 16.21 11.06 6.67
C TRP A 49 17.15 12.26 6.52
N GLU A 50 17.94 12.31 5.44
CA GLU A 50 18.84 13.42 5.13
C GLU A 50 18.07 14.74 4.93
N HIS A 51 16.83 14.66 4.43
CA HIS A 51 15.95 15.82 4.18
C HIS A 51 14.80 15.92 5.23
N TYR A 52 14.96 15.30 6.41
CA TYR A 52 13.89 15.17 7.42
C TYR A 52 13.28 16.51 7.83
N ASP A 53 14.11 17.49 8.20
CA ASP A 53 13.66 18.80 8.68
C ASP A 53 13.11 19.68 7.53
N GLU A 54 13.71 19.60 6.34
CA GLU A 54 13.20 20.27 5.13
C GLU A 54 11.78 19.80 4.77
N ARG A 55 11.55 18.48 4.80
CA ARG A 55 10.23 17.90 4.51
C ARG A 55 9.18 18.29 5.55
N ILE A 56 9.56 18.46 6.82
CA ILE A 56 8.67 18.96 7.86
C ILE A 56 8.38 20.46 7.65
N ALA A 57 9.38 21.26 7.30
CA ALA A 57 9.19 22.68 7.00
C ALA A 57 8.25 22.88 5.79
N SER A 58 8.50 22.18 4.69
CA SER A 58 7.65 22.18 3.50
C SER A 58 6.23 21.72 3.79
N TRP A 59 6.04 20.66 4.61
CA TRP A 59 4.71 20.24 5.05
C TRP A 59 3.99 21.33 5.86
N ARG A 60 4.67 22.03 6.78
CA ARG A 60 4.08 23.13 7.57
C ARG A 60 3.69 24.33 6.72
N GLU A 61 4.52 24.68 5.75
CA GLU A 61 4.27 25.79 4.81
C GLU A 61 3.04 25.53 3.93
N ASN A 62 2.84 24.28 3.51
CA ASN A 62 1.74 23.86 2.65
C ASN A 62 0.56 23.23 3.42
N PHE A 63 0.50 23.43 4.74
CA PHE A 63 -0.52 22.83 5.59
C PHE A 63 -1.85 23.58 5.50
N ASP A 64 -2.85 22.91 4.94
CA ASP A 64 -4.22 23.42 4.80
C ASP A 64 -5.14 22.89 5.92
N PRO A 65 -5.50 23.70 6.92
CA PRO A 65 -6.43 23.28 7.97
C PRO A 65 -7.89 23.21 7.51
N GLU A 66 -8.25 23.86 6.38
CA GLU A 66 -9.60 23.81 5.78
C GLU A 66 -9.77 22.67 4.78
N ASN A 67 -8.76 21.81 4.63
CA ASN A 67 -8.81 20.68 3.72
C ASN A 67 -10.04 19.81 3.98
N VAL A 68 -10.78 19.49 2.92
CA VAL A 68 -12.04 18.72 3.03
C VAL A 68 -11.85 17.34 3.68
N PHE A 69 -10.65 16.75 3.59
CA PHE A 69 -10.31 15.50 4.25
C PHE A 69 -9.77 15.69 5.68
N GLY A 70 -9.42 16.92 6.06
CA GLY A 70 -8.97 17.32 7.40
C GLY A 70 -7.47 17.27 7.60
N TYR A 71 -7.08 17.07 8.85
CA TYR A 71 -5.69 16.89 9.26
C TYR A 71 -5.00 15.79 8.44
N ARG A 72 -3.85 16.12 7.84
CA ARG A 72 -3.01 15.22 7.04
C ARG A 72 -1.54 15.38 7.43
N PRO A 73 -0.98 14.51 8.29
CA PRO A 73 0.44 14.56 8.68
C PRO A 73 1.39 14.09 7.56
N PRO A 74 2.71 14.32 7.68
CA PRO A 74 3.69 13.98 6.64
C PRO A 74 3.93 12.47 6.53
N GLY A 75 3.10 11.78 5.74
CA GLY A 75 3.10 10.31 5.60
C GLY A 75 4.42 9.68 5.14
N GLY A 76 5.26 10.41 4.40
CA GLY A 76 6.58 9.91 3.95
C GLY A 76 7.53 9.58 5.11
N LEU A 77 7.35 10.18 6.29
CA LEU A 77 8.14 9.81 7.48
C LEU A 77 7.78 8.40 7.97
N LEU A 78 6.53 7.97 7.80
CA LEU A 78 6.08 6.61 8.16
C LEU A 78 6.57 5.56 7.17
N GLU A 79 6.68 5.92 5.89
CA GLU A 79 7.29 5.07 4.85
C GLU A 79 8.78 4.84 5.16
N MET A 80 9.51 5.90 5.49
CA MET A 80 10.88 5.80 5.99
C MET A 80 10.97 4.95 7.27
N ALA A 81 10.08 5.15 8.25
CA ALA A 81 10.11 4.43 9.52
C ALA A 81 9.88 2.91 9.36
N VAL A 82 8.93 2.50 8.51
CA VAL A 82 8.66 1.07 8.27
C VAL A 82 9.79 0.40 7.48
N ILE A 83 10.42 1.11 6.52
CA ILE A 83 11.61 0.62 5.82
C ILE A 83 12.76 0.42 6.83
N TYR A 84 13.06 1.41 7.67
CA TYR A 84 14.14 1.25 8.65
C TYR A 84 13.86 0.17 9.71
N ALA A 85 12.62 0.02 10.17
CA ALA A 85 12.26 -1.04 11.10
C ALA A 85 12.47 -2.43 10.48
N TYR A 86 12.14 -2.60 9.19
CA TYR A 86 12.41 -3.83 8.45
C TYR A 86 13.91 -4.05 8.21
N LEU A 87 14.65 -3.03 7.74
CA LEU A 87 16.09 -3.15 7.52
C LEU A 87 16.84 -3.50 8.81
N TYR A 88 16.42 -2.93 9.95
CA TYR A 88 16.98 -3.26 11.25
C TYR A 88 16.77 -4.74 11.62
N GLN A 89 15.60 -5.30 11.33
CA GLN A 89 15.33 -6.74 11.51
C GLN A 89 16.33 -7.62 10.73
N THR A 90 16.71 -7.19 9.52
CA THR A 90 17.58 -7.95 8.62
C THR A 90 19.09 -7.68 8.76
N GLU A 91 19.47 -6.53 9.31
CA GLU A 91 20.88 -6.04 9.30
C GLU A 91 21.41 -5.61 10.67
N SER A 92 20.55 -5.51 11.68
CA SER A 92 20.91 -5.17 13.06
C SER A 92 21.66 -3.85 13.25
N ARG A 93 21.58 -2.89 12.31
CA ARG A 93 22.25 -1.58 12.45
C ARG A 93 21.48 -0.64 13.40
N PRO A 94 22.01 -0.24 14.56
CA PRO A 94 21.25 0.51 15.57
C PRO A 94 20.69 1.84 15.07
N GLU A 95 21.36 2.49 14.12
CA GLU A 95 20.92 3.73 13.46
C GLU A 95 19.50 3.62 12.85
N GLN A 96 19.16 2.46 12.26
CA GLN A 96 17.88 2.23 11.62
C GLN A 96 16.75 2.18 12.66
N ALA A 97 16.96 1.42 13.74
CA ALA A 97 16.04 1.38 14.88
C ALA A 97 15.82 2.76 15.50
N GLN A 98 16.91 3.53 15.69
CA GLN A 98 16.85 4.88 16.26
C GLN A 98 16.06 5.85 15.38
N ARG A 99 16.26 5.83 14.06
CA ARG A 99 15.53 6.67 13.09
C ARG A 99 14.03 6.35 13.08
N ALA A 100 13.68 5.07 12.99
CA ALA A 100 12.27 4.63 13.04
C ALA A 100 11.61 4.97 14.39
N ARG A 101 12.30 4.73 15.50
CA ARG A 101 11.84 5.08 16.85
C ARG A 101 11.61 6.60 17.02
N LYS A 102 12.48 7.46 16.48
CA LYS A 102 12.29 8.93 16.50
C LYS A 102 10.94 9.30 15.88
N VAL A 103 10.63 8.77 14.69
CA VAL A 103 9.36 9.05 14.00
C VAL A 103 8.17 8.63 14.85
N LEU A 104 8.12 7.39 15.32
CA LEU A 104 6.94 6.88 16.05
C LEU A 104 6.65 7.67 17.35
N LEU A 105 7.69 8.19 18.01
CA LEU A 105 7.60 8.92 19.27
C LEU A 105 7.41 10.43 19.13
N THR A 106 7.45 10.97 17.91
CA THR A 106 7.23 12.41 17.64
C THR A 106 6.08 12.68 16.66
N TYR A 107 5.50 11.63 16.06
CA TYR A 107 4.45 11.80 15.03
C TYR A 107 3.16 12.44 15.55
N ASP A 108 2.85 12.24 16.83
CA ASP A 108 1.74 12.89 17.52
C ASP A 108 1.94 14.41 17.68
N GLU A 109 3.17 14.92 17.61
CA GLU A 109 3.44 16.36 17.70
C GLU A 109 2.92 17.14 16.49
N PHE A 110 2.75 16.49 15.34
CA PHE A 110 2.15 17.11 14.15
C PHE A 110 0.67 17.52 14.37
N THR A 111 -0.04 16.88 15.32
CA THR A 111 -1.43 17.24 15.64
C THR A 111 -1.55 18.69 16.13
N LYS A 112 -0.50 19.22 16.77
CA LYS A 112 -0.41 20.60 17.27
C LYS A 112 -0.39 21.67 16.16
N ALA A 113 -0.18 21.28 14.90
CA ALA A 113 -0.28 22.20 13.77
C ALA A 113 -1.73 22.47 13.35
N TYR A 114 -2.66 21.55 13.64
CA TYR A 114 -4.08 21.72 13.31
C TYR A 114 -4.72 22.67 14.34
N PRO A 115 -5.24 23.84 13.92
CA PRO A 115 -5.69 24.88 14.85
C PRO A 115 -7.04 24.52 15.47
N GLN A 116 -7.27 24.97 16.71
CA GLN A 116 -8.46 24.61 17.49
C GLN A 116 -9.79 24.94 16.78
N TRP A 117 -9.88 26.10 16.11
CA TRP A 117 -11.09 26.47 15.35
C TRP A 117 -11.40 25.48 14.21
N ALA A 118 -10.40 24.79 13.66
CA ALA A 118 -10.59 23.78 12.64
C ALA A 118 -11.02 22.44 13.25
N VAL A 119 -10.55 22.12 14.47
CA VAL A 119 -11.08 21.00 15.27
C VAL A 119 -12.57 21.22 15.57
N GLU A 120 -12.94 22.41 16.03
CA GLU A 120 -14.33 22.77 16.36
C GLU A 120 -15.28 22.75 15.15
N LYS A 121 -14.76 22.96 13.92
CA LYS A 121 -15.52 22.79 12.68
C LYS A 121 -15.76 21.31 12.30
N ARG A 122 -15.08 20.34 12.91
CA ARG A 122 -15.08 18.93 12.52
C ARG A 122 -15.95 18.07 13.44
N PRO A 123 -17.16 17.65 13.02
CA PRO A 123 -18.06 16.86 13.85
C PRO A 123 -17.57 15.42 14.10
N ASP A 124 -16.54 14.99 13.37
CA ASP A 124 -15.88 13.70 13.47
C ASP A 124 -14.65 13.70 14.39
N TYR A 125 -14.17 14.87 14.83
CA TYR A 125 -13.05 14.99 15.77
C TYR A 125 -13.54 15.08 17.23
N ASP A 126 -12.65 14.71 18.16
CA ASP A 126 -12.80 15.04 19.58
C ASP A 126 -12.05 16.37 19.84
N ASP A 127 -11.51 16.59 21.03
CA ASP A 127 -10.78 17.81 21.40
C ASP A 127 -9.46 18.04 20.60
N LYS A 128 -9.03 17.07 19.78
CA LYS A 128 -7.81 17.09 18.96
C LYS A 128 -8.01 16.22 17.70
N PRO A 129 -7.26 16.45 16.60
CA PRO A 129 -7.25 15.51 15.49
C PRO A 129 -6.56 14.18 15.90
N PRO A 130 -6.94 13.05 15.29
CA PRO A 130 -6.29 11.76 15.51
C PRO A 130 -4.86 11.75 14.95
N VAL A 131 -3.95 11.01 15.59
CA VAL A 131 -2.54 10.92 15.16
C VAL A 131 -2.40 10.25 13.78
N LEU A 132 -3.26 9.27 13.49
CA LEU A 132 -3.34 8.58 12.21
C LEU A 132 -4.75 8.79 11.61
N PRO A 133 -4.98 9.89 10.86
CA PRO A 133 -6.31 10.29 10.37
C PRO A 133 -6.80 9.49 9.16
N ASP A 134 -5.98 8.61 8.57
CA ASP A 134 -6.33 7.85 7.37
C ASP A 134 -5.69 6.46 7.32
N PHE A 135 -6.28 5.59 6.50
CA PHE A 135 -5.82 4.22 6.27
C PHE A 135 -4.66 4.10 5.26
N PHE A 136 -4.29 5.18 4.55
CA PHE A 136 -3.14 5.19 3.64
C PHE A 136 -1.80 5.29 4.40
N SER A 137 -1.87 5.67 5.68
CA SER A 137 -0.72 5.94 6.54
C SER A 137 -0.73 5.13 7.85
N ALA A 138 -1.91 4.85 8.42
CA ALA A 138 -2.02 4.16 9.71
C ALA A 138 -1.28 2.81 9.76
N MET A 139 -1.45 1.96 8.74
CA MET A 139 -0.81 0.65 8.70
C MET A 139 0.73 0.72 8.73
N LYS A 140 1.33 1.79 8.17
CA LYS A 140 2.80 1.99 8.18
C LYS A 140 3.32 2.30 9.58
N TYR A 141 2.62 3.17 10.33
CA TYR A 141 2.94 3.46 11.73
C TYR A 141 2.84 2.19 12.60
N ILE A 142 1.74 1.44 12.45
CA ILE A 142 1.50 0.23 13.26
C ILE A 142 2.49 -0.90 12.89
N ARG A 143 2.78 -1.10 11.60
CA ARG A 143 3.75 -2.10 11.15
C ARG A 143 5.17 -1.79 11.65
N ALA A 144 5.59 -0.52 11.58
CA ALA A 144 6.86 -0.09 12.17
C ALA A 144 6.88 -0.32 13.69
N TYR A 145 5.78 -0.04 14.40
CA TYR A 145 5.67 -0.34 15.83
C TYR A 145 5.84 -1.84 16.13
N VAL A 146 5.11 -2.71 15.43
CA VAL A 146 5.19 -4.17 15.65
C VAL A 146 6.63 -4.67 15.46
N LEU A 147 7.30 -4.28 14.36
CA LEU A 147 8.69 -4.68 14.11
C LEU A 147 9.65 -4.23 15.23
N LEU A 148 9.57 -2.97 15.67
CA LEU A 148 10.43 -2.46 16.75
C LEU A 148 10.06 -3.04 18.14
N LYS A 149 8.78 -3.36 18.37
CA LYS A 149 8.28 -4.02 19.59
C LYS A 149 8.87 -5.42 19.72
N ASP A 150 8.80 -6.20 18.64
CA ASP A 150 9.24 -7.60 18.58
C ASP A 150 10.78 -7.70 18.65
N LEU A 151 11.50 -6.70 18.13
CA LEU A 151 12.96 -6.56 18.27
C LEU A 151 13.41 -5.99 19.63
N GLY A 152 12.49 -5.69 20.55
CA GLY A 152 12.82 -5.30 21.93
C GLY A 152 13.42 -3.91 22.12
N VAL A 153 13.44 -3.05 21.09
CA VAL A 153 14.11 -1.73 21.12
C VAL A 153 13.26 -0.57 21.65
N LEU A 154 12.09 -0.89 22.24
CA LEU A 154 11.16 0.08 22.83
C LEU A 154 10.95 -0.23 24.32
N SER A 155 11.07 0.80 25.17
CA SER A 155 10.73 0.72 26.59
C SER A 155 9.21 0.64 26.81
N SER A 156 8.78 0.23 28.01
CA SER A 156 7.36 0.10 28.36
C SER A 156 6.59 1.42 28.27
N GLN A 157 7.23 2.55 28.56
CA GLN A 157 6.62 3.89 28.45
C GLN A 157 6.40 4.29 26.98
N GLU A 158 7.38 3.99 26.12
CA GLU A 158 7.32 4.26 24.68
C GLU A 158 6.28 3.40 23.98
N LYS A 159 6.24 2.11 24.31
CA LYS A 159 5.15 1.21 23.91
C LYS A 159 3.82 1.85 24.28
N LYS A 160 3.56 2.13 25.57
CA LYS A 160 2.29 2.72 26.02
C LYS A 160 1.90 3.99 25.23
N ARG A 161 2.82 4.91 24.94
CA ARG A 161 2.51 6.12 24.13
C ARG A 161 2.08 5.76 22.69
N ILE A 162 2.84 4.89 22.03
CA ILE A 162 2.56 4.44 20.66
C ILE A 162 1.24 3.66 20.61
N GLU A 163 1.00 2.79 21.59
CA GLU A 163 -0.22 1.99 21.72
C GLU A 163 -1.47 2.86 21.94
N THR A 164 -1.38 3.93 22.74
CA THR A 164 -2.44 4.93 22.88
C THR A 164 -2.75 5.61 21.54
N ASN A 165 -1.72 6.08 20.81
CA ASN A 165 -1.91 6.71 19.49
C ASN A 165 -2.62 5.78 18.50
N ILE A 166 -2.29 4.48 18.51
CA ILE A 166 -2.94 3.47 17.68
C ILE A 166 -4.40 3.29 18.09
N ALA A 167 -4.69 3.12 19.39
CA ALA A 167 -6.04 2.90 19.89
C ALA A 167 -6.98 4.10 19.62
N GLU A 168 -6.54 5.32 19.94
CA GLU A 168 -7.29 6.56 19.64
C GLU A 168 -7.57 6.69 18.14
N SER A 169 -6.57 6.41 17.29
CA SER A 169 -6.74 6.48 15.85
C SER A 169 -7.69 5.40 15.32
N MET A 170 -7.62 4.15 15.81
CA MET A 170 -8.58 3.10 15.42
C MET A 170 -10.01 3.44 15.86
N ALA A 171 -10.18 4.09 17.02
CA ALA A 171 -11.50 4.55 17.47
C ALA A 171 -12.08 5.63 16.54
N TYR A 172 -11.28 6.63 16.14
CA TYR A 172 -11.66 7.62 15.14
C TYR A 172 -11.97 6.99 13.77
N LEU A 173 -11.09 6.12 13.28
CA LEU A 173 -11.19 5.49 11.98
C LEU A 173 -12.46 4.61 11.83
N LEU A 174 -12.99 4.07 12.94
CA LEU A 174 -14.25 3.32 12.98
C LEU A 174 -15.51 4.19 13.17
N ARG A 175 -15.41 5.53 13.18
CA ARG A 175 -16.57 6.44 13.23
C ARG A 175 -17.36 6.45 11.91
N SER A 176 -16.65 6.35 10.78
CA SER A 176 -17.25 6.10 9.46
C SER A 176 -17.36 4.59 9.21
N GLN A 177 -18.21 4.17 8.29
CA GLN A 177 -18.25 2.80 7.77
C GLN A 177 -17.72 2.77 6.33
N GLU A 178 -17.13 1.65 5.94
CA GLU A 178 -16.84 1.27 4.55
C GLU A 178 -17.47 -0.12 4.34
N TRP A 179 -17.58 -0.58 3.10
CA TRP A 179 -18.19 -1.86 2.74
C TRP A 179 -17.71 -2.29 1.36
N GLY A 180 -17.79 -3.59 1.07
CA GLY A 180 -17.54 -4.14 -0.25
C GLY A 180 -16.07 -4.20 -0.69
N PRO A 181 -15.80 -4.82 -1.86
CA PRO A 181 -14.47 -5.00 -2.43
C PRO A 181 -13.95 -3.70 -3.08
N MET A 182 -13.64 -2.68 -2.27
CA MET A 182 -13.09 -1.39 -2.74
C MET A 182 -11.85 -0.97 -1.96
N ASN A 183 -11.07 -0.04 -2.51
CA ASN A 183 -9.75 0.30 -2.00
C ASN A 183 -9.73 0.76 -0.53
N ARG A 184 -10.75 1.50 -0.10
CA ARG A 184 -10.88 2.02 1.28
C ARG A 184 -11.20 0.92 2.28
N ALA A 185 -12.00 -0.07 1.87
CA ALA A 185 -12.30 -1.24 2.69
C ALA A 185 -11.05 -2.12 2.87
N ALA A 186 -10.30 -2.39 1.79
CA ALA A 186 -9.03 -3.12 1.86
C ALA A 186 -7.97 -2.44 2.74
N LEU A 187 -7.74 -1.12 2.57
CA LEU A 187 -6.82 -0.34 3.41
C LEU A 187 -7.22 -0.35 4.90
N ARG A 188 -8.52 -0.32 5.17
CA ARG A 188 -9.08 -0.39 6.52
C ARG A 188 -8.93 -1.78 7.12
N ALA A 189 -9.15 -2.84 6.34
CA ALA A 189 -8.88 -4.22 6.75
C ALA A 189 -7.38 -4.43 7.08
N GLU A 190 -6.46 -3.96 6.24
CA GLU A 190 -5.02 -4.00 6.51
C GLU A 190 -4.68 -3.25 7.81
N SER A 191 -5.16 -2.02 7.98
CA SER A 191 -4.88 -1.19 9.16
C SER A 191 -5.39 -1.86 10.45
N LEU A 192 -6.60 -2.43 10.43
CA LEU A 192 -7.17 -3.15 11.57
C LEU A 192 -6.44 -4.47 11.84
N ALA A 193 -6.00 -5.22 10.82
CA ALA A 193 -5.19 -6.42 11.01
C ALA A 193 -3.87 -6.10 11.72
N TRP A 194 -3.20 -5.01 11.33
CA TRP A 194 -2.00 -4.54 12.04
C TRP A 194 -2.32 -4.06 13.46
N ALA A 195 -3.43 -3.35 13.69
CA ALA A 195 -3.82 -2.90 15.02
C ALA A 195 -4.10 -4.07 15.98
N VAL A 196 -4.78 -5.11 15.50
CA VAL A 196 -5.01 -6.37 16.23
C VAL A 196 -3.70 -7.09 16.55
N LYS A 197 -2.75 -7.14 15.60
CA LYS A 197 -1.42 -7.73 15.82
C LYS A 197 -0.56 -6.91 16.79
N ALA A 198 -0.72 -5.59 16.78
CA ALA A 198 -0.05 -4.69 17.72
C ALA A 198 -0.60 -4.87 19.14
N LEU A 199 -1.93 -4.84 19.32
CA LEU A 199 -2.63 -4.74 20.60
C LEU A 199 -3.69 -5.85 20.78
N PRO A 200 -3.32 -7.14 20.76
CA PRO A 200 -4.30 -8.24 20.73
C PRO A 200 -5.22 -8.32 21.97
N GLN A 201 -4.80 -7.71 23.07
CA GLN A 201 -5.48 -7.66 24.37
C GLN A 201 -6.13 -6.30 24.68
N HIS A 202 -6.18 -5.36 23.73
CA HIS A 202 -6.89 -4.09 23.93
C HIS A 202 -8.40 -4.35 24.15
N PRO A 203 -9.13 -3.58 25.00
CA PRO A 203 -10.56 -3.79 25.22
C PRO A 203 -11.40 -3.81 23.93
N ASP A 204 -11.07 -2.96 22.94
CA ASP A 204 -11.73 -2.96 21.63
C ASP A 204 -11.16 -3.97 20.61
N ALA A 205 -10.16 -4.78 20.95
CA ALA A 205 -9.50 -5.68 19.99
C ALA A 205 -10.49 -6.68 19.35
N ASP A 206 -11.55 -7.06 20.07
CA ASP A 206 -12.63 -7.92 19.56
C ASP A 206 -13.47 -7.20 18.49
N LYS A 207 -13.82 -5.93 18.73
CA LYS A 207 -14.49 -5.05 17.76
C LYS A 207 -13.62 -4.84 16.53
N TRP A 208 -12.32 -4.64 16.70
CA TRP A 208 -11.37 -4.52 15.60
C TRP A 208 -11.24 -5.83 14.82
N ARG A 209 -11.17 -7.00 15.49
CA ARG A 209 -11.15 -8.32 14.84
C ARG A 209 -12.45 -8.65 14.09
N MET A 210 -13.59 -8.14 14.53
CA MET A 210 -14.86 -8.26 13.81
C MET A 210 -14.85 -7.40 12.53
N GLN A 211 -14.56 -6.10 12.65
CA GLN A 211 -14.53 -5.15 11.54
C GLN A 211 -13.45 -5.50 10.49
N CYS A 212 -12.28 -5.94 10.96
CA CYS A 212 -11.17 -6.44 10.14
C CYS A 212 -11.59 -7.61 9.24
N ARG A 213 -12.34 -8.57 9.80
CA ARG A 213 -12.87 -9.71 9.03
C ARG A 213 -13.96 -9.30 8.08
N ALA A 214 -14.99 -8.56 8.53
CA ALA A 214 -16.07 -8.13 7.65
C ALA A 214 -15.54 -7.42 6.38
N LEU A 215 -14.65 -6.44 6.56
CA LEU A 215 -14.04 -5.72 5.44
C LEU A 215 -13.05 -6.57 4.65
N GLY A 216 -12.24 -7.38 5.32
CA GLY A 216 -11.25 -8.22 4.65
C GLY A 216 -11.88 -9.33 3.81
N ASP A 217 -12.96 -9.94 4.30
CA ASP A 217 -13.70 -11.02 3.66
C ASP A 217 -14.54 -10.50 2.48
N ASP A 218 -15.12 -9.29 2.58
CA ASP A 218 -15.73 -8.57 1.43
C ASP A 218 -14.74 -8.42 0.26
N ASN A 219 -13.45 -8.24 0.55
CA ASN A 219 -12.39 -8.02 -0.45
C ASN A 219 -11.69 -9.33 -0.89
N TRP A 220 -11.81 -10.41 -0.12
CA TRP A 220 -11.04 -11.64 -0.37
C TRP A 220 -11.69 -12.54 -1.43
N GLY A 221 -11.04 -12.68 -2.59
CA GLY A 221 -11.59 -13.48 -3.68
C GLY A 221 -12.85 -12.85 -4.30
N ASN A 222 -12.92 -11.52 -4.30
CA ASN A 222 -13.95 -10.74 -4.95
C ASN A 222 -13.32 -9.72 -5.92
N TRP A 223 -14.15 -9.21 -6.83
CA TRP A 223 -13.76 -8.24 -7.86
C TRP A 223 -13.81 -6.83 -7.30
N GLU A 224 -12.78 -6.03 -7.59
CA GLU A 224 -12.71 -4.61 -7.24
C GLU A 224 -13.85 -3.84 -7.94
N ILE A 225 -14.63 -3.03 -7.21
CA ILE A 225 -15.86 -2.40 -7.73
C ILE A 225 -15.69 -0.98 -8.31
N GLU A 226 -14.56 -0.32 -8.08
CA GLU A 226 -14.33 1.06 -8.54
C GLU A 226 -13.89 1.14 -10.02
N ASP A 227 -13.44 0.03 -10.62
CA ASP A 227 -13.02 -0.13 -12.03
C ASP A 227 -12.10 1.01 -12.54
N ALA A 228 -11.17 1.43 -11.67
CA ALA A 228 -10.18 2.44 -11.98
C ALA A 228 -8.77 1.89 -11.75
N SER A 229 -7.84 2.13 -12.67
CA SER A 229 -6.47 1.59 -12.58
C SER A 229 -5.72 2.12 -11.36
N LEU A 230 -6.00 3.38 -10.96
CA LEU A 230 -5.46 4.00 -9.76
C LEU A 230 -5.89 3.26 -8.49
N TYR A 231 -7.17 2.91 -8.40
CA TYR A 231 -7.81 2.33 -7.21
C TYR A 231 -7.56 0.83 -7.08
N ASN A 232 -7.53 0.09 -8.18
CA ASN A 232 -7.06 -1.30 -8.21
C ASN A 232 -5.61 -1.43 -7.70
N ALA A 233 -4.73 -0.48 -8.06
CA ALA A 233 -3.36 -0.45 -7.53
C ALA A 233 -3.31 -0.28 -6.01
N VAL A 234 -4.24 0.50 -5.44
CA VAL A 234 -4.38 0.68 -3.98
C VAL A 234 -4.90 -0.60 -3.35
N TRP A 235 -5.96 -1.15 -3.93
CA TRP A 235 -6.70 -2.32 -3.45
C TRP A 235 -5.82 -3.58 -3.42
N LEU A 236 -5.15 -3.93 -4.52
CA LEU A 236 -4.22 -5.06 -4.61
C LEU A 236 -3.08 -4.94 -3.58
N TYR A 237 -2.49 -3.74 -3.45
CA TYR A 237 -1.43 -3.49 -2.47
C TYR A 237 -1.91 -3.70 -1.03
N ALA A 238 -3.07 -3.16 -0.68
CA ALA A 238 -3.65 -3.28 0.65
C ALA A 238 -4.09 -4.73 0.96
N LEU A 239 -4.63 -5.45 -0.04
CA LEU A 239 -5.04 -6.85 0.08
C LEU A 239 -3.84 -7.77 0.31
N CYS A 240 -2.71 -7.54 -0.38
CA CYS A 240 -1.43 -8.17 -0.08
C CYS A 240 -0.94 -7.81 1.34
N GLY A 241 -1.03 -6.55 1.77
CA GLY A 241 -0.70 -6.14 3.14
C GLY A 241 -1.53 -6.84 4.22
N TYR A 242 -2.84 -6.95 3.99
CA TYR A 242 -3.80 -7.67 4.84
C TYR A 242 -3.48 -9.17 4.92
N ALA A 243 -3.28 -9.84 3.78
CA ALA A 243 -2.93 -11.26 3.73
C ALA A 243 -1.56 -11.56 4.35
N TYR A 244 -0.55 -10.70 4.13
CA TYR A 244 0.75 -10.79 4.77
C TYR A 244 0.64 -10.72 6.29
N THR A 245 -0.16 -9.78 6.81
CA THR A 245 -0.31 -9.58 8.27
C THR A 245 -0.87 -10.82 8.96
N GLN A 246 -1.74 -11.55 8.27
CA GLN A 246 -2.37 -12.81 8.71
C GLN A 246 -1.58 -14.08 8.36
N ASN A 247 -0.44 -13.98 7.67
CA ASN A 247 0.32 -15.11 7.12
C ASN A 247 -0.46 -15.96 6.08
N ARG A 248 -1.34 -15.34 5.28
CA ARG A 248 -2.21 -16.01 4.29
C ARG A 248 -1.94 -15.60 2.83
N MET A 249 -0.77 -15.06 2.52
CA MET A 249 -0.39 -14.67 1.15
C MET A 249 -0.57 -15.80 0.12
N GLU A 250 -0.21 -17.03 0.50
CA GLU A 250 -0.33 -18.20 -0.38
C GLU A 250 -1.80 -18.56 -0.69
N ASP A 251 -2.71 -18.39 0.29
CA ASP A 251 -4.14 -18.57 0.08
C ASP A 251 -4.70 -17.50 -0.87
N LEU A 252 -4.28 -16.24 -0.69
CA LEU A 252 -4.73 -15.11 -1.52
C LEU A 252 -4.35 -15.33 -2.98
N PHE A 253 -3.09 -15.69 -3.26
CA PHE A 253 -2.60 -15.91 -4.62
C PHE A 253 -3.16 -17.17 -5.31
N LYS A 254 -3.89 -18.03 -4.59
CA LYS A 254 -4.65 -19.15 -5.17
C LYS A 254 -6.07 -18.77 -5.61
N THR A 255 -6.54 -17.57 -5.31
CA THR A 255 -7.88 -17.11 -5.74
C THR A 255 -7.92 -16.86 -7.25
N PRO A 256 -9.04 -17.19 -7.94
CA PRO A 256 -9.23 -16.88 -9.36
C PRO A 256 -9.05 -15.39 -9.69
N GLU A 257 -9.46 -14.52 -8.77
CA GLU A 257 -9.43 -13.06 -8.90
C GLU A 257 -7.98 -12.55 -8.92
N MET A 258 -7.11 -13.05 -8.04
CA MET A 258 -5.69 -12.68 -8.05
C MET A 258 -4.97 -13.21 -9.30
N TYR A 259 -5.34 -14.39 -9.80
CA TYR A 259 -4.85 -14.87 -11.10
C TYR A 259 -5.33 -13.97 -12.25
N TYR A 260 -6.61 -13.59 -12.25
CA TYR A 260 -7.17 -12.65 -13.24
C TYR A 260 -6.41 -11.32 -13.21
N TYR A 261 -6.30 -10.65 -12.06
CA TYR A 261 -5.66 -9.35 -11.98
C TYR A 261 -4.16 -9.40 -12.32
N ALA A 262 -3.47 -10.49 -12.00
CA ALA A 262 -2.10 -10.71 -12.44
C ALA A 262 -2.01 -10.77 -13.97
N GLN A 263 -2.86 -11.56 -14.64
CA GLN A 263 -2.86 -11.63 -16.11
C GLN A 263 -3.33 -10.31 -16.75
N TYR A 264 -4.42 -9.74 -16.26
CA TYR A 264 -5.04 -8.51 -16.77
C TYR A 264 -4.04 -7.34 -16.75
N TYR A 265 -3.45 -7.04 -15.58
CA TYR A 265 -2.49 -5.95 -15.50
C TYR A 265 -1.15 -6.26 -16.20
N LEU A 266 -0.71 -7.53 -16.24
CA LEU A 266 0.47 -7.91 -17.01
C LEU A 266 0.29 -7.65 -18.52
N GLN A 267 -0.90 -7.92 -19.07
CA GLN A 267 -1.21 -7.69 -20.49
C GLN A 267 -1.56 -6.23 -20.81
N LEU A 268 -1.95 -5.43 -19.80
CA LEU A 268 -2.20 -3.99 -19.97
C LEU A 268 -0.94 -3.12 -20.00
N PHE A 269 0.24 -3.68 -19.72
CA PHE A 269 1.49 -2.92 -19.78
C PHE A 269 1.76 -2.37 -21.18
N CYS A 270 1.78 -1.04 -21.28
CA CYS A 270 2.25 -0.38 -22.48
C CYS A 270 3.79 -0.41 -22.55
N PRO A 271 4.40 -0.22 -23.74
CA PRO A 271 5.85 -0.26 -23.91
C PRO A 271 6.67 0.75 -23.05
N ALA A 272 6.01 1.73 -22.42
CA ALA A 272 6.64 2.64 -21.47
C ALA A 272 6.79 2.05 -20.05
N GLY A 273 6.42 0.79 -19.83
CA GLY A 273 6.44 0.14 -18.51
C GLY A 273 5.38 0.69 -17.55
N MET A 274 4.22 1.07 -18.09
CA MET A 274 3.11 1.68 -17.35
C MET A 274 1.79 1.01 -17.75
N ILE A 275 0.83 0.99 -16.82
CA ILE A 275 -0.56 0.62 -17.11
C ILE A 275 -1.31 1.90 -17.53
N PRO A 276 -2.15 1.88 -18.58
CA PRO A 276 -2.97 3.02 -18.98
C PRO A 276 -3.91 3.53 -17.87
N ASP A 277 -4.21 4.82 -17.92
CA ASP A 277 -5.22 5.43 -17.06
C ASP A 277 -6.62 5.06 -17.56
N PHE A 278 -7.45 4.52 -16.68
CA PHE A 278 -8.88 4.33 -16.89
C PHE A 278 -9.63 4.45 -15.55
N GLY A 279 -10.92 4.82 -15.63
CA GLY A 279 -11.68 5.28 -14.46
C GLY A 279 -11.13 6.60 -13.91
N ASP A 280 -11.18 6.76 -12.59
CA ASP A 280 -10.57 7.89 -11.89
C ASP A 280 -9.07 7.63 -11.67
N ALA A 281 -8.28 7.90 -12.72
CA ALA A 281 -6.84 7.66 -12.75
C ALA A 281 -6.07 8.79 -13.47
N GLN A 282 -4.78 8.90 -13.18
CA GLN A 282 -3.89 9.91 -13.78
C GLN A 282 -2.46 9.37 -13.94
N TRP A 283 -1.86 9.72 -15.08
CA TRP A 283 -0.60 9.13 -15.57
C TRP A 283 0.52 9.08 -14.52
N ARG A 284 1.20 7.93 -14.43
CA ARG A 284 2.27 7.60 -13.47
C ARG A 284 1.85 7.52 -11.99
N SER A 285 0.59 7.72 -11.64
CA SER A 285 0.14 7.56 -10.25
C SER A 285 0.09 6.09 -9.84
N ASN A 286 0.43 5.82 -8.57
CA ASN A 286 0.43 4.48 -7.96
C ASN A 286 1.21 3.39 -8.71
N TRP A 287 2.06 3.74 -9.68
CA TRP A 287 2.95 2.80 -10.39
C TRP A 287 3.74 1.91 -9.42
N ASN A 288 4.25 2.52 -8.35
CA ASN A 288 4.98 1.84 -7.27
C ASN A 288 4.17 0.81 -6.48
N ARG A 289 2.83 0.77 -6.61
CA ARG A 289 1.97 -0.21 -5.95
C ARG A 289 1.82 -1.48 -6.79
N PHE A 290 1.71 -1.34 -8.11
CA PHE A 290 1.80 -2.48 -9.04
C PHE A 290 3.15 -3.20 -8.96
N LEU A 291 4.25 -2.47 -8.74
CA LEU A 291 5.60 -3.02 -8.48
C LEU A 291 5.73 -3.91 -7.23
N VAL A 292 4.70 -3.98 -6.36
CA VAL A 292 4.69 -4.84 -5.17
C VAL A 292 3.75 -6.04 -5.36
N PHE A 293 2.93 -6.02 -6.41
CA PHE A 293 2.04 -7.11 -6.81
C PHE A 293 2.71 -8.08 -7.79
N PHE A 294 3.63 -7.57 -8.63
CA PHE A 294 4.47 -8.34 -9.57
C PHE A 294 5.88 -8.60 -9.02
#